data_AF-A0A8H6M5E1-F1
#
_entry.id   AF-A0A8H6M5E1-F1
#
_cell.length_a   1.000
_cell.length_b   1.000
_cell.length_c   1.000
_cell.angle_alpha   90.00
_cell.angle_beta   90.00
_cell.angle_gamma   90.00
#
_symmetry.space_group_name_H-M   'P 1'
#
loop_
_entity.id
_entity.type
_entity.pdbx_description
1 polymer ?
#
loop_
_entity_poly.entity_id
_entity_poly.type
_entity_poly.pdbx_seq_one_letter_code
_entity_poly.pdbx_strand_id
1 'polypeptide(L)'
;LPPPRPDHSYARRPEKSKGKLVYTLWRWRIWFEGTFALTVMETWERWVVCTFFAILIGLFLVSLALLPYHILRMQKRAVYYIWGGFDSDEKLRQWISNITTAG
;
A
#
# COMPACT_ATOMS: atom_id res chain seq x y z
N LEU A 1 18.71 -25.64 41.20
CA LEU A 1 19.86 -25.29 40.34
C LEU A 1 19.37 -24.24 39.32
N PRO A 2 20.12 -23.15 39.08
CA PRO A 2 19.77 -22.22 38.01
C PRO A 2 19.87 -22.91 36.63
N PRO A 3 19.01 -22.56 35.67
CA PRO A 3 19.08 -23.14 34.33
C PRO A 3 20.40 -22.78 33.62
N PRO A 4 20.95 -23.67 32.77
CA PRO A 4 22.16 -23.39 32.01
C PRO A 4 21.91 -22.25 31.03
N ARG A 5 22.81 -21.25 31.03
CA ARG A 5 22.84 -20.20 29.99
C ARG A 5 23.70 -20.71 28.81
N PRO A 6 23.36 -20.39 27.55
CA PRO A 6 22.30 -19.48 27.10
C PRO A 6 20.92 -20.13 27.06
N ASP A 7 19.89 -19.40 27.48
CA ASP A 7 18.51 -19.87 27.43
C ASP A 7 17.96 -19.78 25.98
N HIS A 8 17.76 -20.94 25.35
CA HIS A 8 17.19 -21.05 24.00
C HIS A 8 15.65 -21.12 23.98
N SER A 9 14.99 -20.92 25.13
CA SER A 9 13.52 -20.93 25.26
C SER A 9 12.83 -20.00 24.25
N TYR A 10 13.46 -18.88 23.89
CA TYR A 10 12.94 -17.90 22.94
C TYR A 10 12.80 -18.40 21.48
N ALA A 11 13.60 -19.39 21.09
CA ALA A 11 13.53 -20.02 19.76
C ALA A 11 12.58 -21.23 19.73
N ARG A 12 12.06 -21.66 20.88
CA ARG A 12 11.23 -22.85 20.98
C ARG A 12 9.86 -22.60 20.35
N ARG A 13 9.37 -23.56 19.57
CA ARG A 13 8.01 -23.55 19.04
C ARG A 13 7.01 -23.42 20.20
N PRO A 14 6.02 -22.51 20.13
CA PRO A 14 5.02 -22.37 21.17
C PRO A 14 4.22 -23.67 21.30
N GLU A 15 3.90 -24.03 22.53
CA GLU A 15 3.13 -25.22 22.86
C GLU A 15 1.74 -25.16 22.22
N LYS A 16 1.22 -26.30 21.75
CA LYS A 16 -0.04 -26.37 20.98
C LYS A 16 -1.26 -25.82 21.74
N SER A 17 -1.17 -25.71 23.07
CA SER A 17 -2.20 -25.18 23.97
C SER A 17 -2.37 -23.66 23.90
N LYS A 18 -1.38 -22.89 23.40
CA LYS A 18 -1.39 -21.42 23.40
C LYS A 18 -2.20 -20.78 22.26
N GLY A 19 -2.93 -21.56 21.47
CA GLY A 19 -3.85 -21.09 20.44
C GLY A 19 -3.20 -20.83 19.07
N LYS A 20 -4.02 -20.80 18.01
CA LYS A 20 -3.56 -20.65 16.62
C LYS A 20 -2.84 -19.33 16.35
N LEU A 21 -3.28 -18.23 16.98
CA LEU A 21 -2.71 -16.89 16.79
C LEU A 21 -1.25 -16.80 17.27
N VAL A 22 -0.93 -17.44 18.39
CA VAL A 22 0.44 -17.46 18.92
C VAL A 22 1.37 -18.23 17.96
N TYR A 23 0.87 -19.32 17.37
CA TYR A 23 1.62 -20.06 16.37
C TYR A 23 1.84 -19.27 15.08
N THR A 24 0.82 -18.54 14.58
CA THR A 24 0.98 -17.71 13.38
C THR A 24 1.93 -16.53 13.61
N LEU A 25 1.87 -15.87 14.77
CA LEU A 25 2.79 -14.80 15.13
C LEU A 25 4.23 -15.31 15.26
N TRP A 26 4.43 -16.48 15.89
CA TRP A 26 5.75 -17.11 15.97
C TRP A 26 6.31 -17.43 14.59
N ARG A 27 5.49 -17.96 13.68
CA ARG A 27 5.89 -18.27 12.31
C ARG A 27 6.23 -17.02 11.51
N TRP A 28 5.43 -15.98 11.65
CA TRP A 28 5.66 -14.69 10.99
C TRP A 28 6.94 -14.03 11.50
N ARG A 29 7.18 -14.10 12.81
CA ARG A 29 8.42 -13.62 13.44
C ARG A 29 9.65 -14.38 12.94
N ILE A 30 9.63 -15.71 12.89
CA ILE A 30 10.77 -16.50 12.37
C ILE A 30 11.01 -16.23 10.89
N TRP A 31 9.95 -16.11 10.10
CA TRP A 31 10.07 -15.74 8.69
C TRP A 31 10.72 -14.36 8.55
N PHE A 32 10.26 -13.38 9.32
CA PHE A 32 10.83 -12.03 9.32
C PHE A 32 12.30 -12.01 9.80
N GLU A 33 12.63 -12.74 10.88
CA GLU A 33 14.01 -12.88 11.37
C GLU A 33 14.92 -13.56 10.34
N GLY A 34 14.39 -14.51 9.57
CA GLY A 34 15.11 -15.22 8.50
C GLY A 34 15.32 -14.40 7.23
N THR A 35 14.30 -13.69 6.73
CA THR A 35 14.40 -12.91 5.48
C THR A 35 15.38 -11.76 5.60
N PHE A 36 15.50 -11.18 6.79
CA PHE A 36 16.37 -10.02 7.04
C PHE A 36 17.65 -10.36 7.80
N ALA A 37 17.91 -11.64 8.10
CA ALA A 37 19.07 -12.10 8.87
C ALA A 37 19.32 -11.26 10.15
N LEU A 38 18.24 -10.83 10.82
CA LEU A 38 18.25 -9.90 11.95
C LEU A 38 19.01 -10.42 13.17
N THR A 39 19.35 -11.71 13.17
CA THR A 39 20.13 -12.37 14.22
C THR A 39 21.63 -12.08 14.11
N VAL A 40 22.10 -11.61 12.95
CA VAL A 40 23.53 -11.31 12.70
C VAL A 40 23.84 -9.82 12.86
N MET A 41 22.83 -8.96 12.67
CA MET A 41 22.97 -7.51 12.75
C MET A 41 23.02 -7.03 14.20
N GLU A 42 23.75 -5.95 14.45
CA GLU A 42 23.80 -5.32 15.76
C GLU A 42 22.42 -4.78 16.18
N THR A 43 22.20 -4.71 17.50
CA THR A 43 20.90 -4.35 18.09
C THR A 43 20.38 -3.00 17.58
N TRP A 44 21.25 -2.04 17.26
CA TRP A 44 20.86 -0.71 16.76
C TRP A 44 20.50 -0.75 15.26
N GLU A 45 21.22 -1.51 14.45
CA GLU A 45 21.02 -1.59 12.99
C GLU A 45 19.66 -2.24 12.68
N ARG A 46 19.28 -3.23 13.48
CA ARG A 46 17.94 -3.83 13.46
C ARG A 46 16.81 -2.79 13.59
N TRP A 47 16.98 -1.78 14.44
CA TRP A 47 15.96 -0.75 14.61
C TRP A 47 15.84 0.13 13.36
N VAL A 48 16.95 0.47 12.71
CA VAL A 48 16.97 1.27 11.47
C VAL A 48 16.28 0.54 10.32
N VAL A 49 16.55 -0.76 10.16
CA VAL A 49 15.88 -1.57 9.14
C VAL A 49 14.38 -1.66 9.41
N CYS A 50 13.99 -1.94 10.66
CA CYS A 50 12.58 -2.00 11.04
C CYS A 50 11.84 -0.68 10.78
N THR A 51 12.44 0.47 11.11
CA THR A 51 11.81 1.78 10.87
C THR A 51 11.72 2.09 9.38
N PHE A 52 12.75 1.76 8.59
CA PHE A 52 12.72 1.95 7.14
C PHE A 52 11.60 1.13 6.49
N PHE A 53 11.48 -0.15 6.83
CA PHE A 53 10.38 -0.98 6.33
C PHE A 53 9.01 -0.51 6.81
N ALA A 54 8.89 -0.05 8.06
CA ALA A 54 7.64 0.51 8.56
C ALA A 54 7.22 1.76 7.77
N ILE A 55 8.16 2.65 7.43
CA ILE A 55 7.91 3.82 6.60
C ILE A 55 7.49 3.40 5.18
N LEU A 56 8.20 2.45 4.56
CA LEU A 56 7.87 1.97 3.22
C LEU A 56 6.47 1.34 3.16
N ILE A 57 6.14 0.49 4.12
CA ILE A 57 4.81 -0.14 4.21
C ILE A 57 3.74 0.93 4.46
N GLY A 58 4.01 1.89 5.36
CA GLY A 58 3.11 3.02 5.60
C GLY A 58 2.86 3.82 4.33
N LEU A 59 3.91 4.20 3.61
CA LEU A 59 3.81 4.91 2.33
C LEU A 59 3.05 4.10 1.29
N PHE A 60 3.28 2.79 1.21
CA PHE A 60 2.60 1.90 0.29
C PHE A 60 1.10 1.81 0.60
N LEU A 61 0.73 1.68 1.87
CA LEU A 61 -0.67 1.66 2.29
C LEU A 61 -1.38 2.99 2.04
N VAL A 62 -0.72 4.11 2.34
CA VAL A 62 -1.24 5.45 2.02
C VAL A 62 -1.39 5.61 0.52
N SER A 63 -0.41 5.16 -0.27
CA SER A 63 -0.49 5.16 -1.72
C SER A 63 -1.70 4.36 -2.20
N LEU A 64 -1.89 3.12 -1.73
CA LEU A 64 -3.04 2.29 -2.09
C LEU A 64 -4.40 2.93 -1.73
N ALA A 65 -4.48 3.63 -0.60
CA ALA A 65 -5.70 4.32 -0.19
C ALA A 65 -5.96 5.60 -1.01
N LEU A 66 -4.90 6.32 -1.38
CA LEU A 66 -4.99 7.62 -2.05
C LEU A 66 -5.07 7.49 -3.59
N LEU A 67 -4.51 6.43 -4.16
CA LEU A 67 -4.50 6.13 -5.59
C LEU A 67 -5.90 6.11 -6.23
N PRO A 68 -6.91 5.37 -5.70
CA PRO A 68 -8.24 5.34 -6.30
C PRO A 68 -8.93 6.72 -6.25
N TYR A 69 -8.72 7.47 -5.16
CA TYR A 69 -9.25 8.83 -5.04
C TYR A 69 -8.68 9.77 -6.10
N HIS A 70 -7.37 9.70 -6.35
CA HIS A 70 -6.72 10.49 -7.40
C HIS A 70 -7.15 10.08 -8.81
N ILE A 71 -7.24 8.78 -9.09
CA ILE A 71 -7.66 8.25 -10.39
C ILE A 71 -9.09 8.71 -10.73
N LEU A 72 -10.03 8.61 -9.78
CA LEU A 72 -11.41 9.07 -10.00
C LEU A 72 -11.51 10.56 -10.31
N ARG A 73 -10.68 11.39 -9.63
CA ARG A 73 -10.65 12.84 -9.88
C ARG A 73 -10.05 13.19 -11.23
N MET A 74 -9.00 12.47 -11.65
CA MET A 74 -8.39 12.62 -12.97
C MET A 74 -9.33 12.14 -14.09
N GLN A 75 -10.04 11.04 -13.88
CA GLN A 75 -10.99 10.48 -14.84
C GLN A 75 -12.12 11.48 -15.15
N LYS A 76 -12.69 12.14 -14.14
CA LYS A 76 -13.75 13.16 -14.36
C LYS A 76 -13.27 14.30 -15.25
N ARG A 77 -12.03 14.75 -15.08
CA ARG A 77 -11.42 15.80 -15.93
C ARG A 77 -11.09 15.29 -17.32
N ALA A 78 -10.56 14.06 -17.42
CA ALA A 78 -10.27 13.43 -18.71
C ALA A 78 -11.55 13.26 -19.54
N VAL A 79 -12.66 12.84 -18.92
CA VAL A 79 -13.97 12.76 -19.57
C VAL A 79 -14.44 14.13 -20.03
N TYR A 80 -14.25 15.19 -19.24
CA TYR A 80 -14.59 16.54 -19.68
C TYR A 80 -13.75 17.00 -20.89
N TYR A 81 -12.46 16.67 -20.97
CA TYR A 81 -11.65 17.00 -22.14
C TYR A 81 -11.95 16.13 -23.36
N ILE A 82 -12.28 14.85 -23.15
CA ILE A 82 -12.66 13.92 -24.22
C ILE A 82 -14.08 14.24 -24.74
N TRP A 83 -14.99 14.66 -23.85
CA TRP A 83 -16.40 14.91 -24.17
C TRP A 83 -16.70 16.39 -24.47
N GLY A 84 -15.87 17.33 -24.02
CA GLY A 84 -16.00 18.76 -24.24
C GLY A 84 -15.90 19.20 -25.70
N GLY A 85 -15.61 18.27 -26.61
CA GLY A 85 -15.77 18.47 -28.05
C GLY A 85 -17.23 18.36 -28.53
N PHE A 86 -18.12 17.65 -27.83
CA PHE A 86 -19.47 17.39 -28.37
C PHE A 86 -20.45 18.57 -28.20
N ASP A 87 -20.38 19.36 -27.11
CA ASP A 87 -21.28 20.52 -26.89
C ASP A 87 -20.86 21.77 -27.67
N SER A 88 -19.56 21.94 -27.92
CA SER A 88 -19.05 23.04 -28.75
C SER A 88 -19.39 22.85 -30.23
N ASP A 89 -19.34 21.61 -30.73
CA ASP A 89 -19.74 21.27 -32.10
C ASP A 89 -21.24 21.37 -32.35
N GLU A 90 -22.08 21.00 -31.39
CA GLU A 90 -23.53 21.10 -31.55
C GLU A 90 -24.01 22.57 -31.59
N LYS A 91 -23.41 23.43 -30.75
CA LYS A 91 -23.65 24.88 -30.78
C LYS A 91 -23.08 25.55 -32.03
N LEU A 92 -21.92 25.11 -32.52
CA LEU A 92 -21.37 25.57 -33.80
C LEU A 92 -22.29 25.19 -34.97
N ARG A 93 -22.80 23.96 -34.98
CA ARG A 93 -23.73 23.49 -36.00
C ARG A 93 -25.05 24.27 -36.00
N GLN A 94 -25.59 24.56 -34.81
CA GLN A 94 -26.78 25.41 -34.68
C GLN A 94 -26.52 26.86 -35.10
N TRP A 95 -25.34 27.40 -34.82
CA TRP A 95 -24.96 28.74 -35.27
C TRP A 95 -24.82 28.82 -36.80
N ILE A 96 -24.17 27.83 -37.42
CA ILE A 96 -24.03 27.74 -38.88
C ILE A 96 -25.41 27.58 -39.55
N SER A 97 -26.29 26.73 -38.99
CA SER A 97 -27.63 26.56 -39.55
C SER A 97 -28.41 27.87 -39.54
N ASN A 98 -28.36 28.62 -38.45
CA ASN A 98 -29.07 29.91 -38.31
C ASN A 98 -28.54 30.99 -39.26
N ILE A 99 -27.25 30.99 -39.57
CA ILE A 99 -26.68 31.90 -40.58
C ILE A 99 -27.15 31.51 -41.98
N THR A 100 -27.22 30.21 -42.26
CA THR A 100 -27.58 29.69 -43.57
C THR A 100 -29.07 29.86 -43.87
N THR A 101 -29.94 29.87 -42.85
CA THR A 101 -31.38 30.15 -43.01
C THR A 101 -31.74 31.63 -42.93
N ALA A 102 -30.81 32.51 -42.55
CA ALA A 102 -31.05 33.96 -42.43
C ALA A 102 -30.55 34.79 -43.63
N GLY A 103 -29.93 34.17 -44.64
CA GLY A 103 -29.54 34.80 -45.90
C GLY A 103 -30.37 34.27 -47.07
#